data_AF-T0RZX0-F1
#
_entry.id   AF-T0RZX0-F1
#
_cell.length_a   1.000
_cell.length_b   1.000
_cell.length_c   1.000
_cell.angle_alpha   90.00
_cell.angle_beta   90.00
_cell.angle_gamma   90.00
#
_symmetry.space_group_name_H-M   'P 1'
#
loop_
_entity.id
_entity.type
_entity.pdbx_description
1 polymer ?
#
loop_
_entity_poly.entity_id
_entity_poly.type
_entity_poly.pdbx_seq_one_letter_code
_entity_poly.pdbx_strand_id
1 'polypeptide(L)'
;MVSTSLLLAAAGLAFIVSSVDAACPARVRKSWNRYSVQEKATYKKAVAKAMDTPLYERFISMHSDQMSNTEAHGTCVFLFWHRKFLLGYENMLRSMGSEFACVTLPYYDYVQDNLGFAAKSCATIEACSSLLRDMGGSSGRSTTIKIQKFNVQGNCVATEPVNHFCESTASCTKCVPRGPWSTTKFGADVGFASIKKQIFKGTTIAQASAAIELAPHGSIHGTLSSTMNNIYISPTEPVFYSHHAMIDALQTIYLKCRVRDKGITSGDMIFQGCQSTSGTPITGNSKIAMRVVVNGKAVPVDDEPSVKGFFAGLPTTYMGYTDATRLNAHSYAYEFTGLLSELYDKCENAGTTPTPAPRRLDTTTNATLEHATLSAESCNLVDAQTYLKWSYAMHAAGAAQHLTSAQVDDDIEKVRAAFYDDCLQASEDFTPEFKAMWHFPARWDVQVLKSVKDGSRPIQLQGWADLNMQHFGCRGDATIKPICV
;
A
#
# COMPACT_ATOMS: atom_id res chain seq x y z
N MET A 1 -63.98 59.51 -10.87
CA MET A 1 -62.61 59.95 -10.55
C MET A 1 -61.88 58.78 -9.91
N VAL A 2 -60.78 58.38 -10.55
CA VAL A 2 -59.57 57.68 -10.06
C VAL A 2 -59.66 57.04 -8.65
N SER A 3 -59.42 55.72 -8.53
CA SER A 3 -58.09 55.23 -8.14
C SER A 3 -58.06 53.70 -8.02
N THR A 4 -57.27 53.06 -8.88
CA THR A 4 -56.82 51.67 -8.78
C THR A 4 -55.64 51.59 -7.81
N SER A 5 -55.76 50.82 -6.72
CA SER A 5 -54.65 50.44 -5.87
C SER A 5 -54.31 48.97 -6.09
N LEU A 6 -53.12 48.75 -6.67
CA LEU A 6 -52.45 47.45 -6.79
C LEU A 6 -52.00 46.99 -5.40
N LEU A 7 -52.40 45.80 -4.96
CA LEU A 7 -51.77 45.06 -3.86
C LEU A 7 -50.90 43.95 -4.45
N LEU A 8 -49.58 44.11 -4.39
CA LEU A 8 -48.63 43.02 -4.61
C LEU A 8 -48.64 42.10 -3.38
N ALA A 9 -49.10 40.85 -3.55
CA ALA A 9 -48.85 39.78 -2.59
C ALA A 9 -47.48 39.15 -2.92
N ALA A 10 -46.49 39.37 -2.04
CA ALA A 10 -45.21 38.68 -2.14
C ALA A 10 -45.37 37.22 -1.69
N ALA A 11 -45.33 36.29 -2.64
CA ALA A 11 -45.23 34.86 -2.35
C ALA A 11 -43.80 34.54 -1.89
N GLY A 12 -43.61 34.42 -0.57
CA GLY A 12 -42.37 33.89 -0.01
C GLY A 12 -42.25 32.40 -0.34
N LEU A 13 -41.38 32.04 -1.30
CA LEU A 13 -40.88 30.68 -1.42
C LEU A 13 -40.00 30.41 -0.19
N ALA A 14 -40.57 29.72 0.79
CA ALA A 14 -39.77 29.05 1.81
C ALA A 14 -39.00 27.92 1.11
N PHE A 15 -37.72 28.16 0.80
CA PHE A 15 -36.80 27.09 0.51
C PHE A 15 -36.69 26.25 1.77
N ILE A 16 -37.34 25.08 1.76
CA ILE A 16 -37.01 24.01 2.70
C ILE A 16 -35.60 23.59 2.32
N VAL A 17 -34.61 24.16 3.01
CA VAL A 17 -33.26 23.62 3.02
C VAL A 17 -33.37 22.32 3.81
N SER A 18 -33.65 21.24 3.09
CA SER A 18 -33.49 19.89 3.60
C SER A 18 -31.99 19.70 3.83
N SER A 19 -31.49 20.06 5.01
CA SER A 19 -30.21 19.60 5.51
C SER A 19 -30.34 18.12 5.84
N VAL A 20 -30.40 17.30 4.80
CA VAL A 20 -29.95 15.91 4.90
C VAL A 20 -28.44 16.01 5.02
N ASP A 21 -27.94 16.03 6.25
CA ASP A 21 -26.62 15.49 6.56
C ASP A 21 -26.65 14.05 6.04
N ALA A 22 -26.24 13.86 4.78
CA ALA A 22 -26.14 12.54 4.20
C ALA A 22 -25.06 11.81 5.00
N ALA A 23 -25.49 10.94 5.93
CA ALA A 23 -24.60 10.09 6.68
C ALA A 23 -23.70 9.34 5.69
N CYS A 24 -22.38 9.47 5.86
CA CYS A 24 -21.44 8.79 4.97
C CYS A 24 -21.70 7.28 4.96
N PRO A 25 -21.50 6.61 3.82
CA PRO A 25 -21.48 5.15 3.82
C PRO A 25 -20.34 4.65 4.72
N ALA A 26 -20.40 3.35 5.06
CA ALA A 26 -19.31 2.71 5.76
C ALA A 26 -17.98 2.90 5.01
N ARG A 27 -16.89 3.11 5.73
CA ARG A 27 -15.58 3.36 5.13
C ARG A 27 -15.09 2.08 4.45
N VAL A 28 -14.99 2.10 3.13
CA VAL A 28 -14.36 1.03 2.34
C VAL A 28 -13.16 1.62 1.60
N ARG A 29 -11.98 1.05 1.84
CA ARG A 29 -10.76 1.32 1.06
C ARG A 29 -10.71 0.36 -0.12
N LYS A 30 -10.54 0.90 -1.32
CA LYS A 30 -10.49 0.12 -2.56
C LYS A 30 -9.25 0.51 -3.37
N SER A 31 -8.89 -0.31 -4.34
CA SER A 31 -7.79 -0.01 -5.25
C SER A 31 -8.06 1.33 -5.94
N TRP A 32 -7.02 2.14 -6.17
CA TRP A 32 -7.15 3.36 -6.98
C TRP A 32 -7.78 3.07 -8.36
N ASN A 33 -7.48 1.91 -8.94
CA ASN A 33 -8.05 1.48 -10.23
C ASN A 33 -9.57 1.20 -10.16
N ARG A 34 -10.13 1.09 -8.95
CA ARG A 34 -11.57 0.89 -8.69
C ARG A 34 -12.28 2.18 -8.25
N TYR A 35 -11.56 3.29 -8.08
CA TYR A 35 -12.17 4.60 -7.90
C TYR A 35 -12.87 5.01 -9.20
N SER A 36 -14.11 5.47 -9.09
CA SER A 36 -14.79 6.19 -10.15
C SER A 36 -14.05 7.49 -10.47
N VAL A 37 -14.34 8.09 -11.62
CA VAL A 37 -13.79 9.39 -12.01
C VAL A 37 -14.06 10.46 -10.95
N GLN A 38 -15.25 10.44 -10.34
CA GLN A 38 -15.61 11.39 -9.29
C GLN A 38 -14.83 11.14 -8.00
N GLU A 39 -14.69 9.89 -7.56
CA GLU A 39 -13.89 9.59 -6.36
C GLU A 39 -12.42 9.97 -6.54
N LYS A 40 -11.85 9.72 -7.73
CA LYS A 40 -10.48 10.17 -8.06
C LYS A 40 -10.37 11.69 -7.97
N ALA A 41 -11.31 12.42 -8.58
CA ALA A 41 -11.32 13.88 -8.56
C ALA A 41 -11.46 14.44 -7.13
N THR A 42 -12.43 13.92 -6.34
CA THR A 42 -12.65 14.33 -4.95
C THR A 42 -11.44 14.04 -4.08
N TYR A 43 -10.80 12.87 -4.22
CA TYR A 43 -9.60 12.53 -3.46
C TYR A 43 -8.42 13.45 -3.82
N LYS A 44 -8.13 13.65 -5.11
CA LYS A 44 -7.07 14.56 -5.56
C LYS A 44 -7.27 15.99 -5.02
N LYS A 45 -8.50 16.50 -5.09
CA LYS A 45 -8.86 17.82 -4.58
C LYS A 45 -8.70 17.91 -3.05
N ALA A 46 -9.05 16.86 -2.31
CA ALA A 46 -8.82 16.80 -0.87
C ALA A 46 -7.33 16.87 -0.53
N VAL A 47 -6.49 16.13 -1.27
CA VAL A 47 -5.01 16.15 -1.11
C VAL A 47 -4.45 17.53 -1.44
N ALA A 48 -4.83 18.12 -2.57
CA ALA A 48 -4.42 19.47 -2.96
C ALA A 48 -4.78 20.50 -1.87
N LYS A 49 -6.02 20.45 -1.37
CA LYS A 49 -6.47 21.35 -0.29
C LYS A 49 -5.72 21.12 1.01
N ALA A 50 -5.40 19.88 1.36
CA ALA A 50 -4.58 19.59 2.53
C ALA A 50 -3.17 20.18 2.40
N MET A 51 -2.55 20.05 1.23
CA MET A 51 -1.22 20.60 0.91
C MET A 51 -1.16 22.13 1.00
N ASP A 52 -2.27 22.83 0.77
CA ASP A 52 -2.37 24.28 0.96
C ASP A 52 -2.42 24.71 2.43
N THR A 53 -2.47 23.77 3.38
CA THR A 53 -2.50 24.05 4.82
C THR A 53 -1.23 23.55 5.52
N PRO A 54 -0.89 24.11 6.72
CA PRO A 54 0.18 23.58 7.55
C PRO A 54 -0.05 22.13 8.03
N LEU A 55 -1.25 21.57 7.85
CA LEU A 55 -1.59 20.22 8.30
C LEU A 55 -0.81 19.16 7.51
N TYR A 56 -0.59 19.36 6.21
CA TYR A 56 0.18 18.39 5.43
C TYR A 56 1.63 18.29 5.91
N GLU A 57 2.28 19.43 6.15
CA GLU A 57 3.62 19.48 6.74
C GLU A 57 3.66 18.81 8.13
N ARG A 58 2.64 19.00 8.96
CA ARG A 58 2.55 18.32 10.26
C ARG A 58 2.58 16.80 10.13
N PHE A 59 1.92 16.21 9.15
CA PHE A 59 1.99 14.76 8.91
C PHE A 59 3.38 14.31 8.45
N ILE A 60 4.08 15.11 7.65
CA ILE A 60 5.50 14.85 7.33
C ILE A 60 6.34 14.92 8.61
N SER A 61 6.10 15.92 9.46
CA SER A 61 6.81 16.08 10.73
C SER A 61 6.63 14.88 11.66
N MET A 62 5.42 14.31 11.71
CA MET A 62 5.11 13.14 12.54
C MET A 62 5.95 11.92 12.17
N HIS A 63 6.17 11.71 10.88
CA HIS A 63 6.97 10.60 10.40
C HIS A 63 8.47 10.84 10.51
N SER A 64 8.89 12.11 10.39
CA SER A 64 10.30 12.51 10.51
C SER A 64 10.81 12.63 11.95
N ASP A 65 9.92 12.75 12.94
CA ASP A 65 10.29 12.80 14.35
C ASP A 65 11.02 11.51 14.75
N GLN A 66 12.17 11.65 15.40
CA GLN A 66 13.07 10.52 15.64
C GLN A 66 12.41 9.36 16.40
N MET A 67 11.67 9.67 17.47
CA MET A 67 11.00 8.64 18.28
C MET A 67 9.90 7.96 17.47
N SER A 68 9.09 8.76 16.78
CA SER A 68 8.01 8.28 15.93
C SER A 68 8.55 7.38 14.80
N ASN A 69 9.61 7.80 14.11
CA ASN A 69 10.26 7.03 13.05
C ASN A 69 10.85 5.70 13.56
N THR A 70 11.44 5.73 14.77
CA THR A 70 12.02 4.54 15.41
C THR A 70 10.96 3.50 15.78
N GLU A 71 9.74 3.91 16.13
CA GLU A 71 8.63 2.96 16.29
C GLU A 71 8.04 2.56 14.94
N ALA A 72 7.96 3.50 14.01
CA ALA A 72 7.37 3.28 12.71
C ALA A 72 8.16 2.26 11.89
N HIS A 73 9.49 2.14 12.03
CA HIS A 73 10.35 1.34 11.13
C HIS A 73 11.33 0.46 11.91
N GLY A 74 11.69 -0.71 11.36
CA GLY A 74 12.62 -1.66 11.95
C GLY A 74 12.08 -2.33 13.22
N THR A 75 10.76 -2.30 13.42
CA THR A 75 10.08 -2.90 14.57
C THR A 75 8.90 -3.75 14.11
N CYS A 76 8.47 -4.69 14.94
CA CYS A 76 7.27 -5.48 14.63
C CYS A 76 5.97 -4.65 14.63
N VAL A 77 6.00 -3.43 15.19
CA VAL A 77 4.83 -2.57 15.31
C VAL A 77 4.68 -1.60 14.14
N PHE A 78 5.61 -1.63 13.18
CA PHE A 78 5.57 -0.94 11.89
C PHE A 78 4.16 -0.89 11.28
N LEU A 79 3.51 -2.06 11.13
CA LEU A 79 2.18 -2.16 10.51
C LEU A 79 1.11 -1.35 11.26
N PHE A 80 1.13 -1.45 12.60
CA PHE A 80 0.11 -0.83 13.47
C PHE A 80 0.33 0.67 13.64
N TRP A 81 1.59 1.11 13.72
CA TRP A 81 1.95 2.53 13.78
C TRP A 81 1.45 3.24 12.51
N HIS A 82 1.71 2.65 11.34
CA HIS A 82 1.25 3.19 10.06
C HIS A 82 -0.27 3.17 9.94
N ARG A 83 -0.97 2.15 10.48
CA ARG A 83 -2.44 2.17 10.56
C ARG A 83 -2.99 3.38 11.31
N LYS A 84 -2.43 3.71 12.50
CA LYS A 84 -2.81 4.94 13.25
C LYS A 84 -2.53 6.19 12.40
N PHE A 85 -1.38 6.23 11.73
CA PHE A 85 -0.97 7.38 10.91
C PHE A 85 -1.94 7.62 9.74
N LEU A 86 -2.30 6.56 9.02
CA LEU A 86 -3.26 6.61 7.91
C LEU A 86 -4.65 7.05 8.36
N LEU A 87 -5.13 6.59 9.52
CA LEU A 87 -6.43 7.02 10.07
C LEU A 87 -6.44 8.51 10.40
N GLY A 88 -5.37 9.01 11.03
CA GLY A 88 -5.20 10.45 11.26
C GLY A 88 -5.21 11.24 9.96
N TYR A 89 -4.48 10.77 8.94
CA TYR A 89 -4.39 11.46 7.64
C TYR A 89 -5.74 11.45 6.91
N GLU A 90 -6.44 10.32 6.90
CA GLU A 90 -7.79 10.19 6.33
C GLU A 90 -8.77 11.13 7.04
N ASN A 91 -8.75 11.19 8.37
CA ASN A 91 -9.59 12.10 9.15
C ASN A 91 -9.26 13.58 8.87
N MET A 92 -7.98 13.91 8.65
CA MET A 92 -7.56 15.24 8.20
C MET A 92 -8.15 15.57 6.82
N LEU A 93 -8.04 14.68 5.83
CA LEU A 93 -8.65 14.88 4.51
C LEU A 93 -10.17 15.07 4.60
N ARG A 94 -10.85 14.28 5.43
CA ARG A 94 -12.30 14.38 5.66
C ARG A 94 -12.72 15.71 6.29
N SER A 95 -11.81 16.37 7.01
CA SER A 95 -12.05 17.68 7.62
C SER A 95 -11.88 18.86 6.66
N MET A 96 -11.39 18.62 5.43
CA MET A 96 -11.10 19.69 4.46
C MET A 96 -12.36 20.34 3.85
N GLY A 97 -13.57 19.96 4.29
CA GLY A 97 -14.84 20.50 3.82
C GLY A 97 -15.89 19.40 3.65
N SER A 98 -17.17 19.79 3.57
CA SER A 98 -18.29 18.85 3.48
C SER A 98 -18.22 17.92 2.26
N GLU A 99 -17.67 18.39 1.13
CA GLU A 99 -17.43 17.57 -0.07
C GLU A 99 -16.50 16.37 0.20
N PHE A 100 -15.59 16.49 1.16
CA PHE A 100 -14.61 15.45 1.49
C PHE A 100 -15.01 14.61 2.69
N ALA A 101 -16.14 14.90 3.35
CA ALA A 101 -16.52 14.29 4.62
C ALA A 101 -16.57 12.76 4.58
N CYS A 102 -16.73 12.17 3.38
CA CYS A 102 -16.82 10.72 3.16
C CYS A 102 -15.61 10.11 2.43
N VAL A 103 -14.52 10.84 2.19
CA VAL A 103 -13.34 10.25 1.52
C VAL A 103 -12.74 9.12 2.35
N THR A 104 -12.29 8.09 1.65
CA THR A 104 -11.48 6.99 2.17
C THR A 104 -10.16 6.95 1.42
N LEU A 105 -9.11 6.40 2.05
CA LEU A 105 -7.83 6.24 1.37
C LEU A 105 -7.91 5.12 0.30
N PRO A 106 -7.45 5.38 -0.94
CA PRO A 106 -7.25 4.32 -1.93
C PRO A 106 -5.98 3.54 -1.57
N TYR A 107 -5.92 2.26 -1.95
CA TYR A 107 -4.66 1.51 -1.92
C TYR A 107 -4.03 1.41 -3.31
N TYR A 108 -2.70 1.41 -3.36
CA TYR A 108 -1.90 1.18 -4.57
C TYR A 108 -1.79 -0.33 -4.81
N ASP A 109 -2.63 -0.87 -5.70
CA ASP A 109 -2.57 -2.27 -6.13
C ASP A 109 -1.41 -2.53 -7.11
N TYR A 110 -0.18 -2.40 -6.61
CA TYR A 110 1.01 -2.69 -7.41
C TYR A 110 1.13 -4.18 -7.77
N VAL A 111 0.34 -5.09 -7.19
CA VAL A 111 0.26 -6.49 -7.65
C VAL A 111 -0.37 -6.53 -9.03
N GLN A 112 -1.52 -5.88 -9.21
CA GLN A 112 -2.19 -5.83 -10.51
C GLN A 112 -1.37 -5.02 -11.53
N ASP A 113 -0.79 -3.89 -11.13
CA ASP A 113 0.02 -3.07 -12.05
C ASP A 113 1.32 -3.81 -12.46
N ASN A 114 1.92 -4.60 -11.56
CA ASN A 114 3.08 -5.46 -11.84
C ASN A 114 2.77 -6.60 -12.82
N LEU A 115 1.55 -7.15 -12.79
CA LEU A 115 1.09 -8.14 -13.78
C LEU A 115 0.99 -7.53 -15.18
N GLY A 116 0.51 -6.29 -15.30
CA GLY A 116 0.48 -5.57 -16.57
C GLY A 116 1.89 -5.41 -17.16
N PHE A 117 2.88 -5.09 -16.31
CA PHE A 117 4.30 -5.04 -16.70
C PHE A 117 4.82 -6.41 -17.15
N ALA A 118 4.54 -7.47 -16.37
CA ALA A 118 4.95 -8.83 -16.72
C ALA A 118 4.35 -9.33 -18.04
N ALA A 119 3.10 -8.93 -18.33
CA ALA A 119 2.41 -9.22 -19.57
C ALA A 119 2.85 -8.32 -20.74
N LYS A 120 3.79 -7.38 -20.50
CA LYS A 120 4.29 -6.39 -21.48
C LYS A 120 3.18 -5.49 -22.05
N SER A 121 2.06 -5.33 -21.33
CA SER A 121 0.99 -4.39 -21.68
C SER A 121 1.38 -2.93 -21.40
N CYS A 122 2.41 -2.74 -20.57
CA CYS A 122 3.04 -1.47 -20.22
C CYS A 122 4.52 -1.70 -19.92
N ALA A 123 5.36 -0.68 -20.04
CA ALA A 123 6.82 -0.82 -20.00
C ALA A 123 7.51 -0.26 -18.75
N THR A 124 6.82 0.59 -17.98
CA THR A 124 7.41 1.32 -16.84
C THR A 124 6.39 1.37 -15.70
N ILE A 125 6.86 1.63 -14.48
CA ILE A 125 5.99 1.73 -13.30
C ILE A 125 4.91 2.81 -13.50
N GLU A 126 5.26 3.94 -14.11
CA GLU A 126 4.29 5.00 -14.44
C GLU A 126 3.31 4.58 -15.54
N ALA A 127 3.76 3.90 -16.59
CA ALA A 127 2.89 3.44 -17.68
C ALA A 127 1.90 2.35 -17.21
N CYS A 128 2.27 1.58 -16.21
CA CYS A 128 1.44 0.53 -15.64
C CYS A 128 0.45 1.05 -14.59
N SER A 129 0.79 2.10 -13.84
CA SER A 129 -0.02 2.57 -12.73
C SER A 129 -0.85 3.82 -13.04
N SER A 130 -2.18 3.69 -13.03
CA SER A 130 -3.05 4.87 -13.16
C SER A 130 -2.94 5.81 -11.96
N LEU A 131 -2.62 5.28 -10.77
CA LEU A 131 -2.37 6.11 -9.58
C LEU A 131 -1.21 7.08 -9.79
N LEU A 132 -0.07 6.59 -10.29
CA LEU A 132 1.10 7.45 -10.49
C LEU A 132 0.83 8.55 -11.53
N ARG A 133 0.14 8.20 -12.62
CA ARG A 133 -0.25 9.17 -13.66
C ARG A 133 -1.26 10.19 -13.14
N ASP A 134 -2.31 9.73 -12.46
CA ASP A 134 -3.36 10.59 -11.94
C ASP A 134 -2.84 11.53 -10.84
N MET A 135 -1.79 11.14 -10.12
CA MET A 135 -1.08 11.97 -9.14
C MET A 135 -0.04 12.90 -9.77
N GLY A 136 0.02 13.02 -11.10
CA GLY A 136 0.84 14.00 -11.82
C GLY A 136 2.06 13.43 -12.56
N GLY A 137 2.31 12.12 -12.49
CA GLY A 137 3.44 11.46 -13.14
C GLY A 137 4.80 11.88 -12.58
N SER A 138 5.87 11.67 -13.34
CA SER A 138 7.25 11.95 -12.93
C SER A 138 7.97 13.02 -13.75
N SER A 139 7.26 13.67 -14.67
CA SER A 139 7.83 14.69 -15.56
C SER A 139 8.00 16.03 -14.86
N GLY A 140 9.20 16.59 -14.93
CA GLY A 140 9.52 17.88 -14.31
C GLY A 140 10.98 18.26 -14.51
N ARG A 141 11.33 19.50 -14.19
CA ARG A 141 12.73 19.94 -14.22
C ARG A 141 13.50 19.28 -13.07
N SER A 142 14.64 18.67 -13.37
CA SER A 142 15.53 18.13 -12.34
C SER A 142 16.05 19.28 -11.45
N THR A 143 15.88 19.13 -10.13
CA THR A 143 16.26 20.12 -9.13
C THR A 143 16.55 19.45 -7.78
N THR A 144 17.08 20.23 -6.84
CA THR A 144 17.24 19.84 -5.44
C THR A 144 16.38 20.77 -4.58
N ILE A 145 15.46 20.18 -3.82
CA ILE A 145 14.59 20.90 -2.88
C ILE A 145 14.95 20.49 -1.45
N LYS A 146 15.03 21.47 -0.55
CA LYS A 146 15.25 21.21 0.86
C LYS A 146 13.90 20.99 1.55
N ILE A 147 13.62 19.75 1.95
CA ILE A 147 12.44 19.38 2.72
C ILE A 147 12.88 19.08 4.15
N GLN A 148 12.43 19.91 5.09
CA GLN A 148 12.96 19.95 6.46
C GLN A 148 14.50 20.03 6.48
N LYS A 149 15.19 19.01 7.01
CA LYS A 149 16.65 18.93 7.09
C LYS A 149 17.30 18.22 5.90
N PHE A 150 16.51 17.67 4.96
CA PHE A 150 17.00 16.82 3.87
C PHE A 150 17.02 17.57 2.54
N ASN A 151 18.11 17.44 1.79
CA ASN A 151 18.19 17.87 0.40
C ASN A 151 17.73 16.71 -0.49
N VAL A 152 16.66 16.93 -1.26
CA VAL A 152 16.02 15.90 -2.08
C VAL A 152 16.18 16.28 -3.54
N GLN A 153 16.91 15.44 -4.28
CA GLN A 153 17.06 15.58 -5.72
C GLN A 153 15.98 14.79 -6.46
N GLY A 154 15.43 15.36 -7.53
CA GLY A 154 14.48 14.68 -8.40
C GLY A 154 13.88 15.61 -9.44
N ASN A 155 12.93 15.08 -10.20
CA ASN A 155 12.12 15.87 -11.12
C ASN A 155 11.07 16.63 -10.30
N CYS A 156 11.11 17.96 -10.32
CA CYS A 156 10.11 18.81 -9.67
C CYS A 156 8.80 18.74 -10.46
N VAL A 157 7.88 17.88 -9.99
CA VAL A 157 6.58 17.65 -10.63
C VAL A 157 5.57 18.65 -10.09
N ALA A 158 5.05 19.49 -10.99
CA ALA A 158 4.12 20.58 -10.68
C ALA A 158 2.74 20.36 -11.34
N THR A 159 2.30 19.11 -11.43
CA THR A 159 0.95 18.74 -11.90
C THR A 159 0.05 18.48 -10.69
N GLU A 160 -1.24 18.84 -10.76
CA GLU A 160 -2.19 18.60 -9.66
C GLU A 160 -2.29 17.10 -9.28
N PRO A 161 -2.19 16.75 -7.99
CA PRO A 161 -2.30 17.62 -6.81
C PRO A 161 -0.97 18.18 -6.26
N VAL A 162 0.18 17.71 -6.73
CA VAL A 162 1.48 18.04 -6.11
C VAL A 162 1.97 19.45 -6.37
N ASN A 163 1.35 20.18 -7.32
CA ASN A 163 1.57 21.61 -7.47
C ASN A 163 1.12 22.44 -6.27
N HIS A 164 0.36 21.88 -5.32
CA HIS A 164 -0.04 22.58 -4.09
C HIS A 164 1.02 22.52 -2.99
N PHE A 165 1.99 21.61 -3.09
CA PHE A 165 2.97 21.36 -2.04
C PHE A 165 3.84 22.59 -1.71
N CYS A 166 3.98 22.85 -0.40
CA CYS A 166 4.93 23.79 0.16
C CYS A 166 5.81 23.09 1.20
N GLU A 167 7.12 23.34 1.19
CA GLU A 167 8.05 22.72 2.15
C GLU A 167 7.86 23.27 3.57
N SER A 168 7.35 24.49 3.70
CA SER A 168 7.01 25.14 4.96
C SER A 168 6.09 26.36 4.73
N THR A 169 5.72 27.08 5.79
CA THR A 169 5.04 28.38 5.65
C THR A 169 5.93 29.48 5.05
N ALA A 170 7.25 29.28 5.03
CA ALA A 170 8.23 30.25 4.51
C ALA A 170 8.79 29.88 3.12
N SER A 171 8.62 28.64 2.69
CA SER A 171 9.10 28.13 1.40
C SER A 171 8.00 27.34 0.73
N CYS A 172 7.75 27.64 -0.55
CA CYS A 172 6.77 26.92 -1.32
C CYS A 172 7.17 26.80 -2.79
N THR A 173 7.90 25.74 -3.11
CA THR A 173 8.32 25.48 -4.51
C THR A 173 7.17 25.06 -5.42
N LYS A 174 6.01 24.67 -4.87
CA LYS A 174 4.82 24.26 -5.63
C LYS A 174 5.09 23.07 -6.55
N CYS A 175 5.91 22.12 -6.07
CA CYS A 175 6.15 20.83 -6.72
C CYS A 175 6.73 19.82 -5.74
N VAL A 176 6.58 18.52 -6.03
CA VAL A 176 7.23 17.44 -5.27
C VAL A 176 8.36 16.84 -6.12
N PRO A 177 9.59 16.68 -5.59
CA PRO A 177 10.66 15.95 -6.27
C PRO A 177 10.30 14.46 -6.40
N ARG A 178 10.29 13.94 -7.62
CA ARG A 178 10.01 12.52 -7.91
C ARG A 178 11.16 11.85 -8.65
N GLY A 179 11.30 10.55 -8.47
CA GLY A 179 12.18 9.72 -9.29
C GLY A 179 11.67 9.61 -10.73
N PRO A 180 12.47 9.07 -11.66
CA PRO A 180 12.13 9.02 -13.09
C PRO A 180 11.18 7.86 -13.42
N TRP A 181 9.96 7.87 -12.86
CA TRP A 181 8.99 6.76 -12.98
C TRP A 181 8.65 6.38 -14.42
N SER A 182 8.74 7.34 -15.36
CA SER A 182 8.53 7.12 -16.79
C SER A 182 9.61 6.26 -17.45
N THR A 183 10.73 6.00 -16.79
CA THR A 183 11.81 5.09 -17.25
C THR A 183 12.11 3.97 -16.26
N THR A 184 11.50 3.98 -15.07
CA THR A 184 11.71 2.96 -14.03
C THR A 184 10.86 1.71 -14.31
N LYS A 185 11.46 0.53 -14.16
CA LYS A 185 10.79 -0.77 -14.31
C LYS A 185 10.25 -1.29 -12.97
N PHE A 186 9.24 -2.15 -13.03
CA PHE A 186 8.77 -2.90 -11.87
C PHE A 186 9.70 -4.08 -11.55
N GLY A 187 9.97 -4.33 -10.27
CA GLY A 187 10.66 -5.53 -9.79
C GLY A 187 9.71 -6.72 -9.57
N ALA A 188 10.25 -7.94 -9.46
CA ALA A 188 9.46 -9.12 -9.14
C ALA A 188 9.07 -9.19 -7.65
N ASP A 189 9.77 -8.43 -6.81
CA ASP A 189 9.63 -8.39 -5.34
C ASP A 189 8.34 -7.74 -4.86
N VAL A 190 7.66 -6.97 -5.72
CA VAL A 190 6.31 -6.42 -5.46
C VAL A 190 5.20 -7.22 -6.15
N GLY A 191 5.56 -8.32 -6.83
CA GLY A 191 4.61 -9.23 -7.46
C GLY A 191 3.95 -10.19 -6.48
N PHE A 192 2.91 -10.89 -6.94
CA PHE A 192 2.08 -11.77 -6.12
C PHE A 192 2.87 -12.86 -5.37
N ALA A 193 3.79 -13.55 -6.06
CA ALA A 193 4.61 -14.62 -5.48
C ALA A 193 5.42 -14.13 -4.27
N SER A 194 6.07 -12.98 -4.43
CA SER A 194 6.84 -12.34 -3.35
C SER A 194 5.90 -11.96 -2.20
N ILE A 195 4.82 -11.21 -2.47
CA ILE A 195 3.89 -10.77 -1.43
C ILE A 195 3.30 -11.94 -0.63
N LYS A 196 2.83 -13.00 -1.31
CA LYS A 196 2.33 -14.22 -0.65
C LYS A 196 3.38 -14.77 0.31
N LYS A 197 4.64 -14.86 -0.14
CA LYS A 197 5.75 -15.35 0.69
C LYS A 197 6.05 -14.47 1.89
N GLN A 198 6.03 -13.15 1.73
CA GLN A 198 6.39 -12.21 2.79
C GLN A 198 5.31 -12.14 3.88
N ILE A 199 4.02 -12.15 3.50
CA ILE A 199 2.91 -12.20 4.46
C ILE A 199 2.97 -13.47 5.31
N PHE A 200 3.29 -14.61 4.70
CA PHE A 200 3.34 -15.90 5.38
C PHE A 200 4.75 -16.29 5.84
N LYS A 201 5.68 -15.32 5.91
CA LYS A 201 7.04 -15.57 6.39
C LYS A 201 7.02 -15.91 7.88
N GLY A 202 7.53 -17.09 8.21
CA GLY A 202 7.69 -17.52 9.58
C GLY A 202 6.38 -17.85 10.28
N THR A 203 6.38 -17.78 11.62
CA THR A 203 5.23 -18.13 12.45
C THR A 203 4.67 -16.95 13.24
N THR A 204 5.46 -15.88 13.45
CA THR A 204 5.09 -14.74 14.29
C THR A 204 4.83 -13.46 13.48
N ILE A 205 4.15 -12.49 14.08
CA ILE A 205 3.95 -11.17 13.44
C ILE A 205 5.29 -10.45 13.24
N ALA A 206 6.27 -10.63 14.12
CA ALA A 206 7.55 -9.95 14.00
C ALA A 206 8.27 -10.36 12.71
N GLN A 207 8.21 -11.64 12.36
CA GLN A 207 8.79 -12.16 11.12
C GLN A 207 8.04 -11.68 9.88
N ALA A 208 6.71 -11.72 9.90
CA ALA A 208 5.88 -11.22 8.80
C ALA A 208 5.99 -9.70 8.61
N SER A 209 6.01 -8.93 9.70
CA SER A 209 6.19 -7.47 9.68
C SER A 209 7.54 -7.09 9.10
N ALA A 210 8.63 -7.71 9.55
CA ALA A 210 9.97 -7.46 9.00
C ALA A 210 10.07 -7.85 7.52
N ALA A 211 9.43 -8.95 7.13
CA ALA A 211 9.35 -9.40 5.76
C ALA A 211 8.60 -8.41 4.86
N ILE A 212 7.40 -7.96 5.29
CA ILE A 212 6.57 -6.97 4.59
C ILE A 212 7.27 -5.61 4.50
N GLU A 213 7.94 -5.18 5.57
CA GLU A 213 8.71 -3.94 5.63
C GLU A 213 9.87 -3.93 4.63
N LEU A 214 10.56 -5.08 4.49
CA LEU A 214 11.59 -5.27 3.47
C LEU A 214 10.99 -5.26 2.07
N ALA A 215 10.06 -6.17 1.79
CA ALA A 215 9.34 -6.24 0.53
C ALA A 215 7.88 -6.63 0.81
N PRO A 216 6.89 -5.88 0.28
CA PRO A 216 7.00 -4.89 -0.78
C PRO A 216 7.23 -3.44 -0.31
N HIS A 217 7.22 -3.13 0.99
CA HIS A 217 7.24 -1.76 1.50
C HIS A 217 8.47 -0.98 1.04
N GLY A 218 9.67 -1.38 1.48
CA GLY A 218 10.88 -0.69 1.07
C GLY A 218 11.13 -0.79 -0.44
N SER A 219 10.65 -1.85 -1.08
CA SER A 219 10.76 -1.99 -2.53
C SER A 219 10.09 -0.85 -3.29
N ILE A 220 8.84 -0.52 -2.98
CA ILE A 220 8.15 0.60 -3.64
C ILE A 220 8.77 1.95 -3.28
N HIS A 221 9.22 2.14 -2.04
CA HIS A 221 9.98 3.33 -1.64
C HIS A 221 11.24 3.51 -2.51
N GLY A 222 12.02 2.44 -2.70
CA GLY A 222 13.23 2.44 -3.51
C GLY A 222 12.97 2.62 -5.00
N THR A 223 11.94 1.95 -5.53
CA THR A 223 11.55 2.06 -6.94
C THR A 223 11.05 3.46 -7.29
N LEU A 224 10.22 4.09 -6.44
CA LEU A 224 9.73 5.45 -6.69
C LEU A 224 10.81 6.52 -6.47
N SER A 225 11.83 6.23 -5.67
CA SER A 225 13.04 7.04 -5.47
C SER A 225 12.76 8.50 -5.05
N SER A 226 13.76 9.38 -5.14
CA SER A 226 13.69 10.81 -4.76
C SER A 226 13.06 10.99 -3.37
N THR A 227 11.96 11.73 -3.25
CA THR A 227 11.22 11.91 -1.99
C THR A 227 10.82 10.58 -1.34
N MET A 228 10.37 9.59 -2.12
CA MET A 228 10.00 8.26 -1.60
C MET A 228 11.21 7.45 -1.10
N ASN A 229 12.42 7.78 -1.52
CA ASN A 229 13.66 7.17 -1.01
C ASN A 229 13.99 7.63 0.43
N ASN A 230 13.38 8.69 0.93
CA ASN A 230 13.73 9.17 2.27
C ASN A 230 12.79 8.65 3.35
N ILE A 231 13.29 7.72 4.19
CA ILE A 231 12.56 7.08 5.29
C ILE A 231 11.96 8.08 6.31
N TYR A 232 12.40 9.33 6.35
CA TYR A 232 11.84 10.34 7.26
C TYR A 232 10.76 11.19 6.59
N ILE A 233 10.99 11.62 5.35
CA ILE A 233 10.16 12.63 4.67
C ILE A 233 9.36 12.08 3.48
N SER A 234 9.35 10.76 3.27
CA SER A 234 8.55 10.11 2.22
C SER A 234 7.05 10.45 2.24
N PRO A 235 6.38 10.78 3.37
CA PRO A 235 5.00 11.27 3.34
C PRO A 235 4.79 12.60 2.61
N THR A 236 5.87 13.30 2.23
CA THR A 236 5.77 14.46 1.33
C THR A 236 5.10 14.07 0.01
N GLU A 237 5.38 12.87 -0.50
CA GLU A 237 4.80 12.34 -1.71
C GLU A 237 3.39 11.77 -1.44
N PRO A 238 2.30 12.30 -2.03
CA PRO A 238 0.95 11.82 -1.74
C PRO A 238 0.69 10.35 -2.11
N VAL A 239 1.47 9.77 -3.02
CA VAL A 239 1.42 8.31 -3.30
C VAL A 239 1.82 7.47 -2.08
N PHE A 240 2.58 8.03 -1.13
CA PHE A 240 2.92 7.39 0.16
C PHE A 240 1.69 6.80 0.84
N TYR A 241 0.60 7.57 0.93
CA TYR A 241 -0.59 7.16 1.66
C TYR A 241 -1.32 5.98 0.99
N SER A 242 -1.28 5.92 -0.34
CA SER A 242 -1.85 4.79 -1.09
C SER A 242 -0.96 3.56 -1.04
N HIS A 243 0.37 3.75 -1.04
CA HIS A 243 1.33 2.68 -0.81
C HIS A 243 1.15 2.08 0.59
N HIS A 244 1.05 2.90 1.63
CA HIS A 244 0.86 2.45 3.00
C HIS A 244 -0.55 1.89 3.25
N ALA A 245 -1.58 2.37 2.54
CA ALA A 245 -2.89 1.71 2.54
C ALA A 245 -2.85 0.30 1.94
N MET A 246 -1.92 0.01 1.02
CA MET A 246 -1.68 -1.35 0.52
C MET A 246 -0.94 -2.20 1.57
N ILE A 247 0.06 -1.64 2.26
CA ILE A 247 0.73 -2.33 3.39
C ILE A 247 -0.27 -2.70 4.50
N ASP A 248 -1.17 -1.78 4.83
CA ASP A 248 -2.27 -1.99 5.78
C ASP A 248 -3.28 -3.06 5.31
N ALA A 249 -3.49 -3.17 3.99
CA ALA A 249 -4.27 -4.23 3.38
C ALA A 249 -3.60 -5.61 3.56
N LEU A 250 -2.27 -5.68 3.47
CA LEU A 250 -1.51 -6.91 3.73
C LEU A 250 -1.58 -7.32 5.21
N GLN A 251 -1.54 -6.37 6.13
CA GLN A 251 -1.79 -6.63 7.56
C GLN A 251 -3.18 -7.25 7.77
N THR A 252 -4.19 -6.75 7.08
CA THR A 252 -5.55 -7.28 7.12
C THR A 252 -5.63 -8.72 6.64
N ILE A 253 -4.95 -9.05 5.53
CA ILE A 253 -4.85 -10.43 5.02
C ILE A 253 -4.13 -11.33 6.02
N TYR A 254 -3.01 -10.88 6.60
CA TYR A 254 -2.29 -11.61 7.64
C TYR A 254 -3.20 -11.93 8.83
N LEU A 255 -3.91 -10.92 9.35
CA LEU A 255 -4.81 -11.08 10.50
C LEU A 255 -5.88 -12.15 10.22
N LYS A 256 -6.51 -12.13 9.05
CA LYS A 256 -7.48 -13.17 8.67
C LYS A 256 -6.82 -14.55 8.72
N CYS A 257 -5.77 -14.73 7.92
CA CYS A 257 -5.22 -16.04 7.62
C CYS A 257 -4.44 -16.68 8.78
N ARG A 258 -3.72 -15.86 9.56
CA ARG A 258 -2.79 -16.35 10.59
C ARG A 258 -3.35 -16.25 11.99
N VAL A 259 -4.38 -15.42 12.21
CA VAL A 259 -4.94 -15.17 13.54
C VAL A 259 -6.40 -15.65 13.59
N ARG A 260 -7.30 -15.04 12.81
CA ARG A 260 -8.74 -15.32 12.89
C ARG A 260 -9.12 -16.72 12.45
N ASP A 261 -8.69 -17.16 11.28
CA ASP A 261 -9.02 -18.48 10.73
C ASP A 261 -8.45 -19.63 11.59
N LYS A 262 -7.47 -19.32 12.45
CA LYS A 262 -6.87 -20.24 13.43
C LYS A 262 -7.46 -20.12 14.83
N GLY A 263 -8.46 -19.25 15.04
CA GLY A 263 -9.09 -19.04 16.35
C GLY A 263 -8.19 -18.39 17.40
N ILE A 264 -7.11 -17.71 17.00
CA ILE A 264 -6.19 -17.04 17.93
C ILE A 264 -6.79 -15.71 18.36
N THR A 265 -6.97 -15.52 19.68
CA THR A 265 -7.59 -14.31 20.25
C THR A 265 -6.73 -13.58 21.28
N SER A 266 -5.63 -14.19 21.75
CA SER A 266 -4.74 -13.59 22.75
C SER A 266 -3.84 -12.53 22.12
N GLY A 267 -3.84 -11.31 22.68
CA GLY A 267 -2.97 -10.22 22.27
C GLY A 267 -1.48 -10.57 22.35
N ASP A 268 -1.05 -11.33 23.37
CA ASP A 268 0.35 -11.74 23.51
C ASP A 268 0.81 -12.66 22.36
N MET A 269 -0.11 -13.41 21.76
CA MET A 269 0.16 -14.20 20.56
C MET A 269 0.17 -13.35 19.30
N ILE A 270 -0.65 -12.29 19.24
CA ILE A 270 -0.68 -11.35 18.11
C ILE A 270 0.60 -10.51 18.06
N PHE A 271 1.23 -10.21 19.21
CA PHE A 271 2.50 -9.46 19.30
C PHE A 271 3.70 -10.37 19.62
N GLN A 272 3.62 -11.66 19.29
CA GLN A 272 4.70 -12.60 19.59
C GLN A 272 6.02 -12.19 18.91
N GLY A 273 7.10 -12.11 19.69
CA GLY A 273 8.43 -11.74 19.22
C GLY A 273 8.66 -10.24 19.05
N CYS A 274 7.70 -9.42 19.46
CA CYS A 274 7.79 -7.97 19.39
C CYS A 274 8.68 -7.35 20.48
N GLN A 275 9.64 -6.54 20.05
CA GLN A 275 10.51 -5.78 20.94
C GLN A 275 10.76 -4.37 20.38
N SER A 276 11.01 -3.41 21.28
CA SER A 276 11.54 -2.10 20.92
C SER A 276 12.99 -2.23 20.44
N THR A 277 13.53 -1.14 19.87
CA THR A 277 14.95 -1.06 19.51
C THR A 277 15.90 -1.20 20.71
N SER A 278 15.41 -0.96 21.93
CA SER A 278 16.13 -1.20 23.18
C SER A 278 15.96 -2.62 23.74
N GLY A 279 15.28 -3.51 23.02
CA GLY A 279 15.03 -4.91 23.44
C GLY A 279 13.89 -5.06 24.46
N THR A 280 13.11 -4.01 24.73
CA THR A 280 11.98 -4.09 25.65
C THR A 280 10.80 -4.77 24.96
N PRO A 281 10.16 -5.80 25.56
CA PRO A 281 8.99 -6.44 24.98
C PRO A 281 7.87 -5.44 24.69
N ILE A 282 7.31 -5.52 23.49
CA ILE A 282 6.11 -4.77 23.10
C ILE A 282 4.93 -5.73 23.10
N THR A 283 3.86 -5.36 23.81
CA THR A 283 2.63 -6.16 23.91
C THR A 283 1.45 -5.39 23.35
N GLY A 284 0.28 -6.03 23.26
CA GLY A 284 -0.95 -5.35 22.83
C GLY A 284 -1.36 -4.17 23.73
N ASN A 285 -0.87 -4.12 24.97
CA ASN A 285 -1.13 -3.03 25.92
C ASN A 285 -0.12 -1.88 25.82
N SER A 286 0.97 -2.05 25.08
CA SER A 286 1.93 -0.98 24.83
C SER A 286 1.26 0.17 24.08
N LYS A 287 1.54 1.40 24.51
CA LYS A 287 1.04 2.62 23.87
C LYS A 287 1.82 2.92 22.59
N ILE A 288 1.15 3.54 21.63
CA ILE A 288 1.77 3.99 20.38
C ILE A 288 2.36 5.38 20.57
N ALA A 289 3.66 5.56 20.36
CA ALA A 289 4.27 6.88 20.35
C ALA A 289 4.17 7.49 18.94
N MET A 290 3.40 8.57 18.83
CA MET A 290 3.29 9.36 17.61
C MET A 290 3.30 10.83 18.00
N ARG A 291 4.28 11.59 17.50
CA ARG A 291 4.51 12.97 17.90
C ARG A 291 4.61 13.86 16.69
N VAL A 292 3.90 14.98 16.70
CA VAL A 292 4.01 16.04 15.70
C VAL A 292 5.06 17.06 16.14
N VAL A 293 5.77 17.68 15.21
CA VAL A 293 6.69 18.79 15.52
C VAL A 293 5.99 20.11 15.24
N VAL A 294 5.80 20.93 16.27
CA VAL A 294 5.22 22.28 16.13
C VAL A 294 6.16 23.28 16.78
N ASN A 295 6.57 24.30 16.03
CA ASN A 295 7.54 25.33 16.48
C ASN A 295 8.84 24.70 17.04
N GLY A 296 9.33 23.63 16.39
CA GLY A 296 10.54 22.90 16.78
C GLY A 296 10.40 22.00 18.02
N LYS A 297 9.20 21.86 18.59
CA LYS A 297 8.94 20.97 19.73
C LYS A 297 8.14 19.76 19.30
N ALA A 298 8.61 18.56 19.67
CA ALA A 298 7.86 17.33 19.50
C ALA A 298 6.78 17.22 20.60
N VAL A 299 5.53 17.06 20.19
CA VAL A 299 4.36 16.95 21.06
C VAL A 299 3.56 15.71 20.67
N PRO A 300 3.07 14.88 21.60
CA PRO A 300 2.17 13.78 21.27
C PRO A 300 0.97 14.27 20.45
N VAL A 301 0.60 13.51 19.41
CA VAL A 301 -0.51 13.90 18.51
C VAL A 301 -1.84 14.05 19.25
N ASP A 302 -2.01 13.33 20.35
CA ASP A 302 -3.21 13.37 21.19
C ASP A 302 -3.31 14.66 22.03
N ASP A 303 -2.19 15.37 22.23
CA ASP A 303 -2.12 16.59 23.05
C ASP A 303 -2.06 17.87 22.20
N GLU A 304 -1.55 17.80 20.97
CA GLU A 304 -1.32 18.98 20.15
C GLU A 304 -2.65 19.51 19.56
N PRO A 305 -3.05 20.77 19.82
CA PRO A 305 -4.37 21.29 19.49
C PRO A 305 -4.79 21.22 18.02
N SER A 306 -3.84 21.32 17.11
CA SER A 306 -4.06 21.41 15.68
C SER A 306 -4.20 20.06 14.97
N VAL A 307 -3.79 18.96 15.61
CA VAL A 307 -3.91 17.60 15.04
C VAL A 307 -4.69 16.64 15.93
N LYS A 308 -4.85 16.90 17.23
CA LYS A 308 -5.55 15.99 18.16
C LYS A 308 -6.95 15.59 17.73
N GLY A 309 -7.66 16.48 17.03
CA GLY A 309 -9.00 16.21 16.50
C GLY A 309 -9.03 15.05 15.50
N PHE A 310 -7.94 14.81 14.77
CA PHE A 310 -7.85 13.72 13.78
C PHE A 310 -7.61 12.36 14.42
N PHE A 311 -7.09 12.34 15.64
CA PHE A 311 -6.80 11.12 16.41
C PHE A 311 -7.82 10.86 17.53
N ALA A 312 -8.73 11.79 17.76
CA ALA A 312 -9.75 11.68 18.79
C ALA A 312 -10.61 10.41 18.61
N GLY A 313 -10.74 9.63 19.68
CA GLY A 313 -11.52 8.38 19.70
C GLY A 313 -10.83 7.18 19.05
N LEU A 314 -9.61 7.33 18.54
CA LEU A 314 -8.79 6.19 18.15
C LEU A 314 -8.20 5.48 19.39
N PRO A 315 -7.91 4.16 19.32
CA PRO A 315 -7.26 3.46 20.43
C PRO A 315 -5.88 4.04 20.77
N THR A 316 -5.47 3.89 22.03
CA THR A 316 -4.14 4.36 22.49
C THR A 316 -3.09 3.26 22.52
N THR A 317 -3.50 1.99 22.44
CA THR A 317 -2.63 0.81 22.49
C THR A 317 -2.64 0.03 21.18
N TYR A 318 -1.58 -0.74 20.94
CA TYR A 318 -1.41 -1.51 19.70
C TYR A 318 -2.52 -2.54 19.46
N MET A 319 -3.09 -3.14 20.52
CA MET A 319 -4.19 -4.11 20.40
C MET A 319 -5.39 -3.53 19.64
N GLY A 320 -5.71 -2.25 19.86
CA GLY A 320 -6.83 -1.59 19.20
C GLY A 320 -6.67 -1.45 17.69
N TYR A 321 -5.45 -1.51 17.16
CA TYR A 321 -5.16 -1.39 15.72
C TYR A 321 -4.95 -2.74 15.05
N THR A 322 -5.19 -3.86 15.74
CA THR A 322 -5.08 -5.20 15.13
C THR A 322 -6.10 -5.38 14.01
N ASP A 323 -7.31 -4.86 14.21
CA ASP A 323 -8.47 -5.14 13.38
C ASP A 323 -9.12 -3.85 12.88
N ALA A 324 -8.98 -3.58 11.58
CA ALA A 324 -9.50 -2.38 10.95
C ALA A 324 -11.04 -2.25 11.04
N THR A 325 -11.77 -3.36 11.19
CA THR A 325 -13.24 -3.34 11.30
C THR A 325 -13.74 -3.15 12.73
N ARG A 326 -12.83 -3.00 13.71
CA ARG A 326 -13.14 -2.85 15.15
C ARG A 326 -12.49 -1.60 15.76
N LEU A 327 -12.57 -0.49 15.04
CA LEU A 327 -12.05 0.84 15.44
C LEU A 327 -13.18 1.82 15.79
N ASN A 328 -14.35 1.33 16.22
CA ASN A 328 -15.54 2.13 16.52
C ASN A 328 -15.95 3.00 15.31
N ALA A 329 -16.18 4.30 15.52
CA ALA A 329 -16.54 5.28 14.47
C ALA A 329 -15.47 5.44 13.37
N HIS A 330 -14.27 4.91 13.59
CA HIS A 330 -13.15 4.95 12.64
C HIS A 330 -12.94 3.61 11.91
N SER A 331 -13.84 2.64 12.11
CA SER A 331 -13.75 1.34 11.44
C SER A 331 -13.83 1.47 9.92
N TYR A 332 -13.03 0.69 9.22
CA TYR A 332 -13.02 0.62 7.77
C TYR A 332 -12.78 -0.83 7.29
N ALA A 333 -13.28 -1.12 6.10
CA ALA A 333 -13.08 -2.38 5.40
C ALA A 333 -12.23 -2.17 4.14
N TYR A 334 -11.88 -3.29 3.51
CA TYR A 334 -11.19 -3.34 2.22
C TYR A 334 -12.10 -4.02 1.20
N GLU A 335 -12.13 -3.49 -0.03
CA GLU A 335 -12.55 -4.23 -1.23
C GLU A 335 -11.27 -4.76 -1.89
N PHE A 336 -11.02 -6.06 -1.78
CA PHE A 336 -9.90 -6.71 -2.45
C PHE A 336 -10.29 -7.17 -3.86
N THR A 337 -9.42 -6.96 -4.83
CA THR A 337 -9.64 -7.34 -6.24
C THR A 337 -8.58 -8.31 -6.75
N GLY A 338 -8.93 -9.14 -7.72
CA GLY A 338 -7.97 -9.94 -8.48
C GLY A 338 -7.16 -10.87 -7.59
N LEU A 339 -5.83 -10.82 -7.70
CA LEU A 339 -4.94 -11.69 -6.92
C LEU A 339 -4.97 -11.38 -5.42
N LEU A 340 -5.26 -10.15 -5.00
CA LEU A 340 -5.42 -9.84 -3.57
C LEU A 340 -6.71 -10.44 -2.99
N SER A 341 -7.78 -10.54 -3.79
CA SER A 341 -8.98 -11.31 -3.42
C SER A 341 -8.65 -12.79 -3.27
N GLU A 342 -7.93 -13.40 -4.22
CA GLU A 342 -7.48 -14.80 -4.12
C GLU A 342 -6.65 -15.02 -2.84
N LEU A 343 -5.75 -14.09 -2.51
CA LEU A 343 -4.91 -14.17 -1.31
C LEU A 343 -5.70 -14.05 -0.02
N TYR A 344 -6.65 -13.12 0.04
CA TYR A 344 -7.52 -12.95 1.20
C TYR A 344 -8.39 -14.20 1.42
N ASP A 345 -9.02 -14.70 0.36
CA ASP A 345 -9.97 -15.81 0.47
C ASP A 345 -9.27 -17.14 0.78
N LYS A 346 -8.13 -17.42 0.13
CA LYS A 346 -7.47 -18.73 0.18
C LYS A 346 -6.18 -18.79 0.99
N CYS A 347 -5.69 -17.66 1.50
CA CYS A 347 -4.51 -17.61 2.37
C CYS A 347 -3.29 -18.31 1.75
N GLU A 348 -2.58 -19.17 2.49
CA GLU A 348 -1.44 -19.94 1.98
C GLU A 348 -1.78 -20.80 0.75
N ASN A 349 -3.05 -21.16 0.55
CA ASN A 349 -3.51 -21.96 -0.60
C ASN A 349 -3.81 -21.12 -1.85
N ALA A 350 -3.66 -19.79 -1.79
CA ALA A 350 -3.87 -18.91 -2.95
C ALA A 350 -2.98 -19.30 -4.13
N GLY A 351 -3.55 -19.43 -5.34
CA GLY A 351 -2.80 -19.82 -6.54
C GLY A 351 -2.43 -21.30 -6.64
N THR A 352 -2.88 -22.18 -5.73
CA THR A 352 -2.54 -23.62 -5.74
C THR A 352 -3.46 -24.45 -6.63
N THR A 353 -4.76 -24.23 -6.55
CA THR A 353 -5.78 -24.95 -7.34
C THR A 353 -6.92 -24.04 -7.76
N PRO A 354 -7.59 -24.31 -8.89
CA PRO A 354 -8.80 -23.62 -9.30
C PRO A 354 -9.97 -24.07 -8.43
N THR A 355 -10.00 -23.63 -7.18
CA THR A 355 -11.15 -23.78 -6.30
C THR A 355 -12.14 -22.64 -6.56
N PRO A 356 -13.46 -22.92 -6.69
CA PRO A 356 -14.47 -21.87 -6.78
C PRO A 356 -14.32 -20.92 -5.58
N ALA A 357 -14.22 -19.61 -5.84
CA ALA A 357 -14.21 -18.64 -4.76
C ALA A 357 -15.54 -18.73 -3.98
N PRO A 358 -15.53 -18.72 -2.64
CA PRO A 358 -16.76 -18.54 -1.89
C PRO A 358 -17.39 -17.21 -2.31
N ARG A 359 -18.59 -17.24 -2.89
CA ARG A 359 -19.36 -16.02 -3.18
C ARG A 359 -19.72 -15.35 -1.86
N ARG A 360 -19.03 -14.28 -1.48
CA ARG A 360 -19.58 -13.32 -0.52
C ARG A 360 -20.39 -12.29 -1.28
N LEU A 361 -21.71 -12.39 -1.16
CA LEU A 361 -22.61 -11.34 -1.60
C LEU A 361 -22.33 -10.09 -0.76
N ASP A 362 -22.31 -8.94 -1.43
CA ASP A 362 -22.26 -7.60 -0.86
C ASP A 362 -23.58 -7.32 -0.12
N THR A 363 -23.84 -8.06 0.95
CA THR A 363 -24.96 -7.82 1.84
C THR A 363 -24.44 -7.09 3.05
N THR A 364 -24.51 -5.76 2.98
CA THR A 364 -24.60 -4.90 4.15
C THR A 364 -25.89 -5.21 4.90
N THR A 365 -25.97 -6.37 5.55
CA THR A 365 -26.92 -6.56 6.65
C THR A 365 -26.41 -5.73 7.82
N ASN A 366 -27.25 -4.81 8.30
CA ASN A 366 -26.98 -3.76 9.29
C ASN A 366 -26.42 -4.21 10.66
N ALA A 367 -25.28 -4.91 10.74
CA ALA A 367 -24.64 -5.21 12.03
C ALA A 367 -23.10 -5.27 12.02
N THR A 368 -22.43 -5.63 10.92
CA THR A 368 -20.97 -5.79 10.92
C THR A 368 -20.32 -5.28 9.63
N LEU A 369 -19.30 -4.43 9.77
CA LEU A 369 -18.45 -3.99 8.67
C LEU A 369 -17.51 -5.14 8.27
N GLU A 370 -17.60 -5.60 7.02
CA GLU A 370 -16.82 -6.72 6.50
C GLU A 370 -15.99 -6.33 5.29
N HIS A 371 -14.87 -7.04 5.09
CA HIS A 371 -14.08 -6.92 3.87
C HIS A 371 -14.79 -7.63 2.71
N ALA A 372 -14.75 -7.02 1.54
CA ALA A 372 -15.33 -7.56 0.30
C ALA A 372 -14.22 -8.11 -0.61
N THR A 373 -14.56 -9.11 -1.42
CA THR A 373 -13.66 -9.69 -2.41
C THR A 373 -14.30 -9.76 -3.79
N LEU A 374 -13.55 -9.38 -4.83
CA LEU A 374 -13.95 -9.45 -6.23
C LEU A 374 -12.89 -10.20 -7.02
N SER A 375 -13.28 -11.33 -7.61
CA SER A 375 -12.34 -12.21 -8.32
C SER A 375 -11.75 -11.56 -9.58
N ALA A 376 -10.66 -12.15 -10.09
CA ALA A 376 -10.05 -11.72 -11.35
C ALA A 376 -11.01 -11.81 -12.54
N GLU A 377 -11.90 -12.80 -12.56
CA GLU A 377 -12.96 -12.95 -13.57
C GLU A 377 -14.01 -11.86 -13.44
N SER A 378 -14.46 -11.59 -12.20
CA SER A 378 -15.48 -10.58 -11.90
C SER A 378 -15.05 -9.18 -12.31
N CYS A 379 -13.75 -8.89 -12.21
CA CYS A 379 -13.15 -7.62 -12.63
C CYS A 379 -12.56 -7.65 -14.06
N ASN A 380 -12.69 -8.75 -14.80
CA ASN A 380 -12.09 -8.95 -16.12
C ASN A 380 -10.57 -8.65 -16.19
N LEU A 381 -9.84 -9.06 -15.15
CA LEU A 381 -8.39 -8.88 -15.02
C LEU A 381 -7.65 -10.03 -15.72
N VAL A 382 -7.49 -9.92 -17.03
CA VAL A 382 -6.91 -10.98 -17.88
C VAL A 382 -5.52 -11.42 -17.42
N ASP A 383 -4.64 -10.48 -17.06
CA ASP A 383 -3.28 -10.81 -16.61
C ASP A 383 -3.28 -11.59 -15.29
N ALA A 384 -4.21 -11.29 -14.38
CA ALA A 384 -4.39 -12.03 -13.14
C ALA A 384 -4.91 -13.46 -13.41
N GLN A 385 -5.85 -13.61 -14.33
CA GLN A 385 -6.33 -14.94 -14.75
C GLN A 385 -5.21 -15.77 -15.39
N THR A 386 -4.38 -15.15 -16.25
CA THR A 386 -3.22 -15.80 -16.87
C THR A 386 -2.20 -16.24 -15.81
N TYR A 387 -1.92 -15.37 -14.83
CA TYR A 387 -1.05 -15.70 -13.71
C TYR A 387 -1.58 -16.88 -12.88
N LEU A 388 -2.88 -16.90 -12.55
CA LEU A 388 -3.48 -18.00 -11.78
C LEU A 388 -3.41 -19.32 -12.54
N LYS A 389 -3.75 -19.32 -13.84
CA LYS A 389 -3.63 -20.52 -14.69
C LYS A 389 -2.21 -21.06 -14.72
N TRP A 390 -1.23 -20.16 -14.84
CA TRP A 390 0.20 -20.52 -14.78
C TRP A 390 0.56 -21.11 -13.40
N SER A 391 0.16 -20.45 -12.31
CA SER A 391 0.40 -20.93 -10.94
C SER A 391 -0.20 -22.31 -10.70
N TYR A 392 -1.44 -22.56 -11.13
CA TYR A 392 -2.08 -23.87 -11.04
C TYR A 392 -1.32 -24.94 -11.84
N ALA A 393 -0.83 -24.61 -13.04
CA ALA A 393 -0.02 -25.54 -13.84
C ALA A 393 1.32 -25.87 -13.15
N MET A 394 1.97 -24.88 -12.55
CA MET A 394 3.19 -25.07 -11.75
C MET A 394 2.95 -26.00 -10.56
N HIS A 395 1.85 -25.82 -9.82
CA HIS A 395 1.48 -26.70 -8.71
C HIS A 395 1.10 -28.12 -9.17
N ALA A 396 0.38 -28.27 -10.28
CA ALA A 396 0.07 -29.57 -10.85
C ALA A 396 1.35 -30.32 -11.29
N ALA A 397 2.28 -29.63 -11.96
CA ALA A 397 3.55 -30.20 -12.37
C ALA A 397 4.43 -30.58 -11.16
N GLY A 398 4.46 -29.74 -10.12
CA GLY A 398 5.18 -30.03 -8.89
C GLY A 398 4.61 -31.23 -8.13
N ALA A 399 3.28 -31.34 -8.05
CA ALA A 399 2.62 -32.49 -7.44
C ALA A 399 2.96 -33.81 -8.18
N ALA A 400 2.99 -33.79 -9.51
CA ALA A 400 3.41 -34.93 -10.32
C ALA A 400 4.89 -35.32 -10.11
N GLN A 401 5.70 -34.38 -9.61
CA GLN A 401 7.11 -34.56 -9.24
C GLN A 401 7.31 -34.74 -7.72
N HIS A 402 6.24 -35.00 -6.97
CA HIS A 402 6.25 -35.19 -5.51
C HIS A 402 6.79 -34.00 -4.70
N LEU A 403 6.74 -32.78 -5.26
CA LEU A 403 7.05 -31.55 -4.53
C LEU A 403 5.86 -31.13 -3.66
N THR A 404 6.15 -30.65 -2.46
CA THR A 404 5.14 -30.02 -1.60
C THR A 404 4.70 -28.66 -2.17
N SER A 405 3.50 -28.20 -1.81
CA SER A 405 3.04 -26.85 -2.21
C SER A 405 4.01 -25.75 -1.81
N ALA A 406 4.64 -25.87 -0.63
CA ALA A 406 5.63 -24.91 -0.15
C ALA A 406 6.92 -24.90 -1.00
N GLN A 407 7.37 -26.06 -1.49
CA GLN A 407 8.49 -26.14 -2.44
C GLN A 407 8.12 -25.50 -3.78
N VAL A 408 6.90 -25.74 -4.27
CA VAL A 408 6.44 -25.11 -5.53
C VAL A 408 6.29 -23.60 -5.38
N ASP A 409 5.75 -23.10 -4.26
CA ASP A 409 5.68 -21.65 -3.98
C ASP A 409 7.09 -21.03 -3.92
N ASP A 410 8.07 -21.75 -3.34
CA ASP A 410 9.47 -21.35 -3.33
C ASP A 410 10.05 -21.24 -4.74
N ASP A 411 9.76 -22.24 -5.60
CA ASP A 411 10.16 -22.27 -7.00
C ASP A 411 9.46 -21.19 -7.83
N ILE A 412 8.17 -20.94 -7.61
CA ILE A 412 7.41 -19.88 -8.29
C ILE A 412 8.09 -18.52 -8.06
N GLU A 413 8.49 -18.18 -6.83
CA GLU A 413 9.22 -16.94 -6.56
C GLU A 413 10.54 -16.84 -7.34
N LYS A 414 11.33 -17.92 -7.34
CA LYS A 414 12.61 -17.99 -8.07
C LYS A 414 12.42 -17.87 -9.58
N VAL A 415 11.42 -18.55 -10.12
CA VAL A 415 11.04 -18.51 -11.53
C VAL A 415 10.58 -17.10 -11.92
N ARG A 416 9.84 -16.40 -11.05
CA ARG A 416 9.48 -14.99 -11.28
C ARG A 416 10.71 -14.08 -11.29
N ALA A 417 11.65 -14.24 -10.36
CA ALA A 417 12.88 -13.45 -10.36
C ALA A 417 13.71 -13.69 -11.66
N ALA A 418 13.86 -14.94 -12.09
CA ALA A 418 14.54 -15.28 -13.34
C ALA A 418 13.82 -14.73 -14.58
N PHE A 419 12.48 -14.82 -14.62
CA PHE A 419 11.67 -14.22 -15.69
C PHE A 419 11.86 -12.70 -15.79
N TYR A 420 11.90 -11.97 -14.67
CA TYR A 420 12.10 -10.51 -14.69
C TYR A 420 13.49 -10.12 -15.19
N ASP A 421 14.51 -10.91 -14.88
CA ASP A 421 15.86 -10.72 -15.38
C ASP A 421 15.93 -10.96 -16.89
N ASP A 422 15.62 -12.18 -17.32
CA ASP A 422 15.86 -12.64 -18.70
C ASP A 422 14.86 -12.05 -19.70
N CYS A 423 13.60 -11.89 -19.29
CA CYS A 423 12.51 -11.54 -20.22
C CYS A 423 12.14 -10.05 -20.19
N LEU A 424 12.40 -9.35 -19.08
CA LEU A 424 12.01 -7.95 -18.87
C LEU A 424 13.20 -7.02 -18.59
N GLN A 425 14.39 -7.58 -18.33
CA GLN A 425 15.60 -6.83 -17.95
C GLN A 425 15.32 -5.91 -16.76
N ALA A 426 14.67 -6.46 -15.72
CA ALA A 426 14.12 -5.72 -14.59
C ALA A 426 14.66 -6.23 -13.24
N SER A 427 15.97 -6.46 -13.18
CA SER A 427 16.71 -7.06 -12.04
C SER A 427 17.74 -6.11 -11.41
N GLU A 428 17.62 -4.80 -11.63
CA GLU A 428 18.55 -3.79 -11.09
C GLU A 428 18.38 -3.61 -9.57
N ASP A 429 19.49 -3.67 -8.82
CA ASP A 429 19.46 -3.43 -7.37
C ASP A 429 19.25 -1.95 -7.03
N PHE A 430 18.89 -1.66 -5.78
CA PHE A 430 18.77 -0.30 -5.28
C PHE A 430 20.13 0.39 -5.18
N THR A 431 20.12 1.73 -5.25
CA THR A 431 21.34 2.52 -5.13
C THR A 431 21.98 2.36 -3.75
N PRO A 432 23.31 2.55 -3.61
CA PRO A 432 23.98 2.52 -2.32
C PRO A 432 23.37 3.47 -1.29
N GLU A 433 22.90 4.64 -1.72
CA GLU A 433 22.28 5.65 -0.86
C GLU A 433 20.95 5.15 -0.28
N PHE A 434 20.10 4.51 -1.10
CA PHE A 434 18.86 3.90 -0.62
C PHE A 434 19.19 2.81 0.41
N LYS A 435 20.12 1.91 0.09
CA LYS A 435 20.50 0.80 0.97
C LYS A 435 21.05 1.29 2.31
N ALA A 436 21.83 2.36 2.31
CA ALA A 436 22.31 2.99 3.53
C ALA A 436 21.18 3.67 4.33
N MET A 437 20.26 4.37 3.66
CA MET A 437 19.15 5.09 4.30
C MET A 437 18.10 4.16 4.93
N TRP A 438 17.85 3.01 4.33
CA TRP A 438 16.84 2.04 4.77
C TRP A 438 17.42 0.84 5.51
N HIS A 439 18.75 0.73 5.60
CA HIS A 439 19.44 -0.46 6.10
C HIS A 439 19.10 -1.74 5.33
N PHE A 440 18.96 -1.63 4.01
CA PHE A 440 18.63 -2.74 3.12
C PHE A 440 19.89 -3.41 2.58
N PRO A 441 20.00 -4.75 2.60
CA PRO A 441 21.14 -5.44 2.01
C PRO A 441 21.14 -5.35 0.47
N ALA A 442 19.97 -5.59 -0.14
CA ALA A 442 19.70 -5.51 -1.58
C ALA A 442 18.18 -5.65 -1.79
N ARG A 443 17.71 -5.33 -3.00
CA ARG A 443 16.34 -5.63 -3.44
C ARG A 443 16.05 -7.13 -3.35
N TRP A 444 14.86 -7.51 -2.90
CA TRP A 444 14.58 -8.90 -2.51
C TRP A 444 14.68 -9.89 -3.68
N ASP A 445 14.07 -9.57 -4.83
CA ASP A 445 14.13 -10.41 -6.03
C ASP A 445 15.56 -10.55 -6.58
N VAL A 446 16.42 -9.54 -6.42
CA VAL A 446 17.84 -9.61 -6.76
C VAL A 446 18.58 -10.61 -5.86
N GLN A 447 18.26 -10.66 -4.57
CA GLN A 447 18.81 -11.66 -3.65
C GLN A 447 18.34 -13.07 -4.04
N VAL A 448 17.06 -13.23 -4.37
CA VAL A 448 16.51 -14.49 -4.86
C VAL A 448 17.21 -14.92 -6.14
N LEU A 449 17.31 -14.05 -7.14
CA LEU A 449 17.98 -14.32 -8.41
C LEU A 449 19.44 -14.72 -8.22
N LYS A 450 20.17 -14.00 -7.36
CA LYS A 450 21.56 -14.34 -7.01
C LYS A 450 21.66 -15.76 -6.46
N SER A 451 20.79 -16.13 -5.53
CA SER A 451 20.79 -17.47 -4.93
C SER A 451 20.45 -18.60 -5.92
N VAL A 452 19.68 -18.29 -6.97
CA VAL A 452 19.44 -19.24 -8.07
C VAL A 452 20.69 -19.37 -8.95
N LYS A 453 21.29 -18.24 -9.33
CA LYS A 453 22.46 -18.19 -10.24
C LYS A 453 23.72 -18.79 -9.63
N ASP A 454 23.92 -18.63 -8.32
CA ASP A 454 25.05 -19.22 -7.59
C ASP A 454 24.81 -20.68 -7.14
N GLY A 455 23.59 -21.19 -7.34
CA GLY A 455 23.21 -22.57 -7.02
C GLY A 455 22.93 -22.84 -5.55
N SER A 456 22.95 -21.83 -4.67
CA SER A 456 22.64 -22.00 -3.24
C SER A 456 21.15 -22.27 -2.99
N ARG A 457 20.27 -21.83 -3.89
CA ARG A 457 18.82 -22.07 -3.83
C ARG A 457 18.27 -22.41 -5.23
N PRO A 458 18.56 -23.61 -5.77
CA PRO A 458 18.17 -23.98 -7.13
C PRO A 458 16.64 -24.13 -7.26
N ILE A 459 16.13 -24.01 -8.49
CA ILE A 459 14.72 -24.30 -8.84
C ILE A 459 14.55 -25.83 -8.93
N GLN A 460 13.68 -26.42 -8.11
CA GLN A 460 13.53 -27.88 -8.02
C GLN A 460 12.57 -28.44 -9.07
N LEU A 461 11.48 -27.71 -9.34
CA LEU A 461 10.45 -28.07 -10.31
C LEU A 461 11.05 -28.18 -11.71
N GLN A 462 11.02 -29.36 -12.33
CA GLN A 462 11.43 -29.56 -13.71
C GLN A 462 10.32 -29.09 -14.68
N GLY A 463 10.71 -28.64 -15.87
CA GLY A 463 9.77 -28.19 -16.92
C GLY A 463 9.16 -26.80 -16.71
N TRP A 464 9.55 -26.07 -15.65
CA TRP A 464 9.04 -24.72 -15.33
C TRP A 464 9.21 -23.72 -16.48
N ALA A 465 10.30 -23.82 -17.23
CA ALA A 465 10.63 -22.92 -18.33
C ALA A 465 9.67 -23.08 -19.52
N ASP A 466 9.17 -24.30 -19.76
CA ASP A 466 8.16 -24.57 -20.79
C ASP A 466 6.80 -24.00 -20.38
N LEU A 467 6.44 -24.10 -19.10
CA LEU A 467 5.25 -23.47 -18.55
C LEU A 467 5.31 -21.94 -18.67
N ASN A 468 6.47 -21.34 -18.40
CA ASN A 468 6.68 -19.91 -18.64
C ASN A 468 6.51 -19.54 -20.12
N MET A 469 7.09 -20.31 -21.04
CA MET A 469 6.93 -20.09 -22.49
C MET A 469 5.47 -20.17 -22.90
N GLN A 470 4.72 -21.17 -22.42
CA GLN A 470 3.31 -21.36 -22.75
C GLN A 470 2.43 -20.19 -22.28
N HIS A 471 2.68 -19.64 -21.09
CA HIS A 471 1.81 -18.63 -20.48
C HIS A 471 2.26 -17.18 -20.69
N PHE A 472 3.56 -16.94 -20.87
CA PHE A 472 4.13 -15.60 -20.96
C PHE A 472 4.98 -15.37 -22.22
N GLY A 473 5.13 -16.37 -23.09
CA GLY A 473 5.90 -16.25 -24.33
C GLY A 473 7.41 -16.04 -24.13
N CYS A 474 7.93 -16.36 -22.94
CA CYS A 474 9.36 -16.30 -22.64
C CYS A 474 9.69 -17.32 -21.55
N ARG A 475 10.78 -18.08 -21.72
CA ARG A 475 11.18 -19.16 -20.82
C ARG A 475 11.71 -18.65 -19.48
N GLY A 476 12.58 -17.64 -19.53
CA GLY A 476 13.23 -17.06 -18.35
C GLY A 476 14.37 -17.90 -17.77
N ASP A 477 14.97 -18.79 -18.56
CA ASP A 477 16.02 -19.75 -18.16
C ASP A 477 17.38 -19.52 -18.84
N ALA A 478 17.57 -18.41 -19.56
CA ALA A 478 18.77 -18.13 -20.34
C ALA A 478 20.01 -17.88 -19.47
N THR A 479 19.82 -17.29 -18.28
CA THR A 479 20.93 -17.01 -17.34
C THR A 479 21.01 -18.00 -16.18
N ILE A 480 20.17 -19.03 -16.17
CA ILE A 480 20.10 -20.03 -15.10
C ILE A 480 20.89 -21.28 -15.51
N LYS A 481 21.86 -21.68 -14.70
CA LYS A 481 22.65 -22.89 -14.96
C LYS A 481 21.76 -24.14 -14.77
N PRO A 482 21.80 -25.12 -15.68
CA PRO A 482 21.16 -26.41 -15.42
C PRO A 482 21.79 -27.05 -14.19
N ILE A 483 20.95 -27.67 -13.35
CA ILE A 483 21.44 -28.52 -12.27
C ILE A 483 22.05 -29.75 -12.94
N CYS A 484 23.36 -29.96 -12.82
CA CYS A 484 23.96 -31.25 -13.15
C CYS A 484 23.37 -32.28 -12.19
N VAL A 485 22.46 -33.11 -12.68
CA VAL A 485 21.84 -34.21 -11.93
C VAL A 485 22.82 -35.38 -11.85
#